data_AF-A0A849QME9-F1
#
_entry.id   AF-A0A849QME9-F1
#
_cell.length_a   1.000
_cell.length_b   1.000
_cell.length_c   1.000
_cell.angle_alpha   90.00
_cell.angle_beta   90.00
_cell.angle_gamma   90.00
#
_symmetry.space_group_name_H-M   'P 1'
#
loop_
_entity.id
_entity.type
_entity.pdbx_description
1 polymer ?
#
loop_
_entity_poly.entity_id
_entity_poly.type
_entity_poly.pdbx_seq_one_letter_code
_entity_poly.pdbx_strand_id
1 'polypeptide(L)'
;MMTIADAKRIAQKHYDLLQGDDLAKWAETLTMDNRKALTIKGSSSSMWWDEGRGYFEQYGVHYKFNRVGQQSEGYCTLLFTKYNANGSVRGMPVSIDLRKEDDKWKVELASY
;
A
#
# COMPACT_ATOMS: atom_id res chain seq x y z
N MET A 1 -7.10 21.29 -1.61
CA MET A 1 -6.85 20.21 -2.60
C MET A 1 -5.80 19.27 -2.03
N MET A 2 -6.06 17.96 -1.96
CA MET A 2 -5.02 16.98 -1.62
C MET A 2 -3.98 16.87 -2.74
N THR A 3 -2.71 16.81 -2.33
CA THR A 3 -1.52 16.85 -3.17
C THR A 3 -0.92 15.46 -3.38
N ILE A 4 0.13 15.35 -4.21
CA ILE A 4 0.93 14.12 -4.31
C ILE A 4 1.59 13.74 -2.97
N ALA A 5 1.87 14.71 -2.09
CA ALA A 5 2.43 14.44 -0.76
C ALA A 5 1.41 13.69 0.12
N ASP A 6 0.12 14.00 -0.01
CA ASP A 6 -0.94 13.29 0.68
C ASP A 6 -1.05 11.84 0.19
N ALA A 7 -0.94 11.62 -1.13
CA ALA A 7 -0.92 10.27 -1.70
C ALA A 7 0.25 9.44 -1.15
N LYS A 8 1.46 10.03 -1.10
CA LYS A 8 2.65 9.38 -0.51
C LYS A 8 2.43 9.02 0.96
N ARG A 9 1.79 9.89 1.73
CA ARG A 9 1.48 9.63 3.14
C ARG A 9 0.49 8.47 3.31
N ILE A 10 -0.53 8.39 2.45
CA ILE A 10 -1.49 7.27 2.48
C ILE A 10 -0.82 5.95 2.08
N ALA A 11 0.00 5.96 1.02
CA ALA A 11 0.76 4.79 0.59
C ALA A 11 1.76 4.29 1.65
N GLN A 12 2.50 5.20 2.29
CA GLN A 12 3.39 4.82 3.39
C GLN A 12 2.59 4.25 4.57
N LYS A 13 1.50 4.90 4.96
CA LYS A 13 0.59 4.40 6.01
C LYS A 13 0.08 2.98 5.69
N HIS A 14 -0.27 2.70 4.44
CA HIS A 14 -0.72 1.38 3.99
C HIS A 14 0.32 0.29 4.30
N TYR A 15 1.59 0.52 3.93
CA TYR A 15 2.67 -0.43 4.23
C TYR A 15 3.01 -0.50 5.71
N ASP A 16 3.04 0.63 6.43
CA ASP A 16 3.40 0.65 7.86
C ASP A 16 2.39 -0.13 8.73
N LEU A 17 1.11 -0.11 8.35
CA LEU A 17 0.06 -0.82 9.08
C LEU A 17 0.18 -2.35 9.04
N LEU A 18 0.96 -2.90 8.10
CA LEU A 18 1.29 -4.33 8.11
C LEU A 18 2.08 -4.72 9.37
N GLN A 19 2.86 -3.81 9.95
CA GLN A 19 3.71 -4.14 11.10
C GLN A 19 2.89 -4.29 12.38
N GLY A 20 1.73 -3.63 12.45
CA GLY A 20 0.89 -3.56 13.66
C GLY A 20 -0.28 -4.54 13.71
N ASP A 21 -0.41 -5.44 12.73
CA ASP A 21 -1.54 -6.39 12.59
C ASP A 21 -2.93 -5.73 12.66
N ASP A 22 -3.03 -4.46 12.25
CA ASP A 22 -4.27 -3.68 12.35
C ASP A 22 -5.02 -3.68 11.01
N LEU A 23 -5.66 -4.82 10.71
CA LEU A 23 -6.44 -5.01 9.48
C LEU A 23 -7.49 -3.91 9.28
N ALA A 24 -8.13 -3.46 10.38
CA ALA A 24 -9.17 -2.45 10.32
C ALA A 24 -8.63 -1.11 9.82
N LYS A 25 -7.53 -0.61 10.41
CA LYS A 25 -6.89 0.62 9.93
C LYS A 25 -6.26 0.45 8.55
N TRP A 26 -5.74 -0.74 8.24
CA TRP A 26 -5.20 -1.01 6.92
C TRP A 26 -6.30 -0.93 5.86
N ALA A 27 -7.46 -1.53 6.11
CA ALA A 27 -8.62 -1.49 5.23
C ALA A 27 -9.16 -0.06 5.00
N GLU A 28 -8.97 0.87 5.94
CA GLU A 28 -9.34 2.28 5.75
C GLU A 28 -8.52 2.99 4.67
N THR A 29 -7.34 2.49 4.33
CA THR A 29 -6.50 3.07 3.28
C THR A 29 -6.97 2.68 1.87
N LEU A 30 -7.72 1.59 1.75
CA LEU A 30 -8.23 1.07 0.48
C LEU A 30 -9.36 1.93 -0.08
N THR A 31 -9.54 1.82 -1.40
CA THR A 31 -10.78 2.25 -2.07
C THR A 31 -11.98 1.51 -1.52
N MET A 32 -13.16 2.12 -1.59
CA MET A 32 -14.38 1.53 -1.06
C MET A 32 -14.65 0.13 -1.64
N ASP A 33 -14.38 -0.07 -2.93
CA ASP A 33 -14.58 -1.35 -3.61
C ASP A 33 -13.64 -2.43 -3.06
N ASN A 34 -12.34 -2.12 -2.94
CA ASN A 34 -11.36 -3.03 -2.36
C ASN A 34 -11.64 -3.33 -0.88
N ARG A 35 -12.13 -2.33 -0.13
CA ARG A 35 -12.53 -2.52 1.28
C ARG A 35 -13.72 -3.46 1.41
N LYS A 36 -14.71 -3.36 0.51
CA LYS A 36 -15.85 -4.31 0.48
C LYS A 36 -15.38 -5.70 0.08
N ALA A 37 -14.50 -5.80 -0.91
CA ALA A 37 -13.97 -7.08 -1.38
C ALA A 37 -13.14 -7.82 -0.31
N LEU A 38 -12.56 -7.11 0.65
CA LEU A 38 -11.73 -7.68 1.71
C LEU A 38 -12.45 -8.74 2.55
N THR A 39 -13.77 -8.68 2.66
CA THR A 39 -14.57 -9.70 3.39
C THR A 39 -14.71 -11.01 2.60
N ILE A 40 -14.31 -11.03 1.33
CA ILE A 40 -14.33 -12.19 0.44
C ILE A 40 -12.94 -12.81 0.42
N LYS A 41 -12.83 -14.04 0.94
CA LYS A 41 -11.59 -14.81 0.96
C LYS A 41 -11.08 -15.02 -0.48
N GLY A 42 -9.81 -14.73 -0.72
CA GLY A 42 -9.17 -14.87 -2.04
C GLY A 42 -9.41 -13.68 -2.98
N SER A 43 -10.08 -12.62 -2.54
CA SER A 43 -10.07 -11.34 -3.23
C SER A 43 -8.66 -10.75 -3.26
N SER A 44 -8.38 -9.87 -4.23
CA SER A 44 -7.10 -9.17 -4.33
C SER A 44 -6.72 -8.50 -3.01
N SER A 45 -7.65 -7.77 -2.38
CA SER A 45 -7.36 -7.07 -1.11
C SER A 45 -7.11 -8.01 0.06
N SER A 46 -7.76 -9.19 0.12
CA SER A 46 -7.42 -10.21 1.12
C SER A 46 -6.02 -10.81 0.88
N MET A 47 -5.67 -11.10 -0.36
CA MET A 47 -4.33 -11.62 -0.71
C MET A 47 -3.23 -10.60 -0.44
N TRP A 48 -3.48 -9.32 -0.68
CA TRP A 48 -2.55 -8.23 -0.37
C TRP A 48 -2.24 -8.14 1.12
N TRP A 49 -3.26 -8.26 1.98
CA TRP A 49 -3.05 -8.29 3.42
C TRP A 49 -2.20 -9.50 3.82
N ASP A 50 -2.59 -10.69 3.37
CA ASP A 50 -1.90 -11.94 3.71
C ASP A 50 -0.44 -11.94 3.24
N GLU A 51 -0.19 -11.49 2.00
CA GLU A 51 1.16 -11.40 1.42
C GLU A 51 2.01 -10.35 2.14
N GLY A 52 1.46 -9.15 2.35
CA GLY A 52 2.15 -8.08 3.05
C GLY A 52 2.52 -8.43 4.49
N ARG A 53 1.59 -9.04 5.24
CA ARG A 53 1.83 -9.55 6.59
C ARG A 53 2.87 -10.67 6.57
N GLY A 54 2.76 -11.62 5.64
CA GLY A 54 3.73 -12.71 5.49
C GLY A 54 5.15 -12.20 5.25
N TYR A 55 5.34 -11.19 4.40
CA TYR A 55 6.67 -10.58 4.19
C TYR A 55 7.22 -9.92 5.47
N PHE A 56 6.38 -9.19 6.21
CA PHE A 56 6.78 -8.59 7.47
C PHE A 56 7.13 -9.65 8.52
N GLU A 57 6.25 -10.62 8.75
CA GLU A 57 6.44 -11.64 9.80
C GLU A 57 7.64 -12.55 9.52
N GLN A 58 7.83 -12.96 8.26
CA GLN A 58 8.88 -13.91 7.91
C GLN A 58 10.26 -13.25 7.75
N TYR A 59 10.32 -12.01 7.25
CA TYR A 59 11.61 -11.37 6.89
C TYR A 59 11.80 -9.96 7.45
N GLY A 60 10.85 -9.43 8.21
CA GLY A 60 10.84 -8.05 8.69
C GLY A 60 10.86 -7.04 7.54
N VAL A 61 10.17 -7.35 6.42
CA VAL A 61 10.15 -6.44 5.28
C VAL A 61 9.46 -5.14 5.65
N HIS A 62 10.07 -4.03 5.24
CA HIS A 62 9.48 -2.71 5.29
C HIS A 62 9.74 -1.95 3.99
N TYR A 63 8.91 -0.95 3.73
CA TYR A 63 8.83 -0.26 2.45
C TYR A 63 9.17 1.22 2.64
N LYS A 64 9.95 1.79 1.73
CA LYS A 64 10.21 3.24 1.71
C LYS A 64 9.93 3.80 0.33
N PHE A 65 9.30 4.97 0.30
CA PHE A 65 9.04 5.70 -0.93
C PHE A 65 10.34 5.86 -1.74
N ASN A 66 10.28 5.53 -3.02
CA ASN A 66 11.38 5.65 -3.97
C ASN A 66 11.14 6.83 -4.92
N ARG A 67 10.11 6.73 -5.77
CA ARG A 67 9.79 7.74 -6.79
C ARG A 67 8.32 7.72 -7.18
N VAL A 68 7.89 8.80 -7.82
CA VAL A 68 6.59 8.85 -8.50
C VAL A 68 6.74 8.16 -9.86
N GLY A 69 5.78 7.30 -10.20
CA GLY A 69 5.64 6.72 -11.53
C GLY A 69 4.74 7.60 -12.39
N GLN A 70 3.57 7.09 -12.74
CA GLN A 70 2.54 7.85 -13.46
C GLN A 70 1.77 8.79 -12.51
N GLN A 71 1.39 9.96 -13.01
CA GLN A 71 0.52 10.88 -12.30
C GLN A 71 -0.47 11.51 -13.29
N SER A 72 -1.75 11.52 -12.91
CA SER A 72 -2.83 12.21 -13.62
C SER A 72 -3.79 12.86 -12.62
N GLU A 73 -4.81 13.54 -13.13
CA GLU A 73 -5.85 14.09 -12.26
C GLU A 73 -6.58 12.95 -11.53
N GLY A 74 -6.51 12.97 -10.19
CA GLY A 74 -7.20 11.98 -9.36
C GLY A 74 -6.56 10.60 -9.31
N TYR A 75 -5.40 10.36 -9.95
CA TYR A 75 -4.71 9.08 -9.92
C TYR A 75 -3.19 9.24 -9.87
N CYS A 76 -2.49 8.34 -9.17
CA CYS A 76 -1.04 8.24 -9.25
C CYS A 76 -0.53 6.83 -8.93
N THR A 77 0.59 6.47 -9.53
CA THR A 77 1.39 5.30 -9.19
C THR A 77 2.62 5.76 -8.43
N LEU A 78 2.88 5.16 -7.27
CA LEU A 78 4.07 5.40 -6.47
C LEU A 78 4.91 4.14 -6.40
N LEU A 79 6.22 4.28 -6.44
CA LEU A 79 7.15 3.16 -6.35
C LEU A 79 7.81 3.17 -4.97
N PHE A 80 7.92 1.99 -4.38
CA PHE A 80 8.51 1.78 -3.05
C PHE A 80 9.63 0.75 -3.14
N THR A 81 10.78 1.07 -2.52
CA THR A 81 11.85 0.09 -2.33
C THR A 81 11.53 -0.78 -1.14
N LYS A 82 11.71 -2.10 -1.29
CA LYS A 82 11.56 -3.08 -0.21
C LYS A 82 12.89 -3.27 0.49
N TYR A 83 12.86 -3.37 1.81
CA TYR A 83 14.03 -3.58 2.64
C TYR A 83 13.81 -4.77 3.56
N ASN A 84 14.83 -5.63 3.73
CA ASN A 84 14.83 -6.63 4.79
C ASN A 84 15.01 -5.96 6.16
N ALA A 85 14.81 -6.71 7.25
CA ALA A 85 15.00 -6.22 8.62
C ALA A 85 16.39 -5.58 8.86
N ASN A 86 17.44 -6.11 8.24
CA ASN A 86 18.81 -5.60 8.36
C ASN A 86 19.11 -4.35 7.49
N GLY A 87 18.11 -3.80 6.80
CA GLY A 87 18.24 -2.62 5.95
C GLY A 87 18.82 -2.88 4.56
N SER A 88 19.15 -4.13 4.20
CA SER A 88 19.48 -4.47 2.82
C SER A 88 18.26 -4.37 1.90
N VAL A 89 18.47 -3.98 0.64
CA VAL A 89 17.41 -3.92 -0.38
C VAL A 89 16.95 -5.34 -0.73
N ARG A 90 15.63 -5.53 -0.85
CA ARG A 90 15.00 -6.79 -1.22
C ARG A 90 14.37 -6.70 -2.61
N GLY A 91 15.06 -7.23 -3.61
CA GLY A 91 14.53 -7.31 -4.98
C GLY A 91 14.28 -5.93 -5.61
N MET A 92 13.35 -5.89 -6.56
CA MET A 92 12.99 -4.68 -7.28
C MET A 92 11.96 -3.84 -6.51
N PRO A 93 11.90 -2.51 -6.72
CA PRO A 93 10.82 -1.68 -6.20
C PRO A 93 9.45 -2.17 -6.66
N VAL A 94 8.46 -2.03 -5.79
CA VAL A 94 7.05 -2.38 -6.04
C VAL A 94 6.22 -1.13 -6.25
N SER A 95 5.12 -1.27 -6.99
CA SER A 95 4.15 -0.19 -7.21
C SER A 95 2.99 -0.25 -6.23
N ILE A 96 2.47 0.93 -5.92
CA ILE A 96 1.17 1.12 -5.30
C ILE A 96 0.44 2.22 -6.05
N ASP A 97 -0.76 1.91 -6.52
CA ASP A 97 -1.62 2.82 -7.25
C ASP A 97 -2.67 3.40 -6.31
N LEU A 98 -2.87 4.71 -6.42
CA LEU A 98 -3.86 5.44 -5.64
C LEU A 98 -4.81 6.19 -6.57
N ARG A 99 -6.10 6.19 -6.23
CA ARG A 99 -7.12 7.05 -6.83
C ARG A 99 -7.76 7.95 -5.77
N LYS A 100 -8.33 9.09 -6.19
CA LYS A 100 -9.13 9.94 -5.31
C LYS A 100 -10.56 9.40 -5.22
N GLU A 101 -11.06 9.29 -3.99
CA GLU A 101 -12.47 9.05 -3.66
C GLU A 101 -12.90 10.06 -2.60
N ASP A 102 -13.98 10.81 -2.85
CA ASP A 102 -14.48 11.86 -1.94
C ASP A 102 -13.36 12.82 -1.47
N ASP A 103 -12.56 13.30 -2.41
CA ASP A 103 -11.38 14.16 -2.19
C ASP A 103 -10.26 13.56 -1.31
N LYS A 104 -10.28 12.26 -1.07
CA LYS A 104 -9.25 11.53 -0.31
C LYS A 104 -8.50 10.55 -1.21
N TRP A 105 -7.19 10.48 -1.06
CA TRP A 105 -6.39 9.43 -1.70
C TRP A 105 -6.65 8.07 -1.06
N LYS A 106 -6.87 7.05 -1.90
CA LYS A 106 -7.16 5.68 -1.52
C LYS A 106 -6.37 4.71 -2.38
N VAL A 107 -5.95 3.60 -1.79
CA VAL A 107 -5.20 2.54 -2.47
C VAL A 107 -6.13 1.72 -3.35
N GLU A 108 -5.85 1.73 -4.64
CA GLU A 108 -6.59 1.00 -5.67
C GLU A 108 -5.91 -0.33 -6.00
N LEU A 109 -4.58 -0.35 -6.00
CA LEU A 109 -3.78 -1.55 -6.27
C LEU A 109 -2.49 -1.48 -5.44
N ALA A 110 -2.09 -2.59 -4.85
CA ALA A 110 -0.83 -2.70 -4.11
C ALA A 110 -0.04 -3.93 -4.57
N SER A 111 1.29 -3.82 -4.50
CA SER A 111 2.23 -4.92 -4.70
C SER A 111 3.18 -5.02 -3.51
N TYR A 112 3.61 -6.25 -3.18
CA TYR A 112 4.37 -6.58 -1.97
C TYR A 112 5.72 -7.27 -2.23
#